data_AF-K9UP87-F1
#
_entry.id   AF-K9UP87-F1
#
_cell.length_a   1.000
_cell.length_b   1.000
_cell.length_c   1.000
_cell.angle_alpha   90.00
_cell.angle_beta   90.00
_cell.angle_gamma   90.00
#
_symmetry.space_group_name_H-M   'P 1'
#
loop_
_entity.id
_entity.type
_entity.pdbx_description
1 polymer ?
#
loop_
_entity_poly.entity_id
_entity_poly.type
_entity_poly.pdbx_seq_one_letter_code
_entity_poly.pdbx_strand_id
1 'polypeptide(L)'
;MTAFSPEPILRRKQHALDVQDLEGLLRIHIQFRDSKLFSGFYTRIDQVFVLWGVITTIVFATAQFIDLNWTYQAVAWSILTLIGSWGTYHLAWYWVTVERLRWVVYAWVGLMISGVLLTNWGIFGGGWIVLPHLCQLWLGLSAIGYMITAWGLRSRALLLSGLLHLGAIALLPYISTWQFLFTGTITAGILFFLAEVQWDMQSTTDAQLLTLEQKQFNQHQRKLRQIEI
;
A
#
# COMPACT_ATOMS: atom_id res chain seq x y z
N MET A 1 5.22 22.19 -16.89
CA MET A 1 5.28 21.27 -15.72
C MET A 1 4.68 19.95 -16.14
N THR A 2 5.35 18.82 -15.94
CA THR A 2 4.79 17.49 -16.25
C THR A 2 3.76 17.10 -15.19
N ALA A 3 2.69 16.42 -15.59
CA ALA A 3 1.66 15.93 -14.66
C ALA A 3 2.19 14.80 -13.74
N PHE A 4 3.22 14.09 -14.18
CA PHE A 4 3.84 12.95 -13.49
C PHE A 4 5.36 13.13 -13.32
N SER A 5 5.94 12.37 -12.40
CA SER A 5 7.39 12.32 -12.16
C SER A 5 8.14 11.91 -13.45
N PRO A 6 9.26 12.58 -13.79
CA PRO A 6 10.10 12.18 -14.91
C PRO A 6 10.96 10.96 -14.60
N GLU A 7 11.07 10.55 -13.34
CA GLU A 7 11.88 9.41 -12.92
C GLU A 7 11.33 8.07 -13.43
N PRO A 8 12.18 7.05 -13.70
CA PRO A 8 11.71 5.73 -14.13
C PRO A 8 10.63 5.17 -13.19
N ILE A 9 9.58 4.57 -13.78
CA ILE A 9 8.38 4.09 -13.05
C ILE A 9 8.76 3.16 -11.89
N LEU A 10 9.67 2.22 -12.15
CA LEU A 10 10.19 1.27 -11.19
C LEU A 10 11.71 1.26 -11.23
N ARG A 11 12.33 1.18 -10.07
CA ARG A 11 13.77 1.13 -9.85
C ARG A 11 14.10 0.14 -8.75
N ARG A 12 15.35 -0.34 -8.75
CA ARG A 12 15.90 -1.05 -7.60
C ARG A 12 15.97 -0.09 -6.41
N LYS A 13 15.72 -0.58 -5.19
CA LYS A 13 15.86 0.24 -3.97
C LYS A 13 17.25 0.84 -3.87
N GLN A 14 17.31 2.16 -3.74
CA GLN A 14 18.54 2.92 -3.60
C GLN A 14 18.90 3.09 -2.12
N HIS A 15 20.20 3.06 -1.82
CA HIS A 15 20.70 3.26 -0.46
C HIS A 15 20.80 4.73 -0.05
N ALA A 16 20.89 5.62 -1.04
CA ALA A 16 20.84 7.06 -0.85
C ALA A 16 19.39 7.49 -0.53
N LEU A 17 19.00 7.37 0.74
CA LEU A 17 17.64 7.67 1.24
C LEU A 17 17.54 9.08 1.80
N ASP A 18 16.37 9.72 1.64
CA ASP A 18 16.11 11.02 2.25
C ASP A 18 15.91 10.87 3.78
N VAL A 19 16.07 11.95 4.54
CA VAL A 19 15.94 11.95 6.02
C VAL A 19 14.62 11.33 6.46
N GLN A 20 13.52 11.65 5.77
CA GLN A 20 12.21 11.12 6.11
C GLN A 20 12.05 9.61 5.87
N ASP A 21 12.85 9.03 4.99
CA ASP A 21 12.84 7.59 4.72
C ASP A 21 13.79 6.82 5.67
N LEU A 22 14.81 7.50 6.19
CA LEU A 22 15.71 6.97 7.22
C LEU A 22 15.02 6.84 8.58
N GLU A 23 14.08 7.73 8.88
CA GLU A 23 13.39 7.72 10.17
C GLU A 23 12.44 6.51 10.27
N GLY A 24 12.76 5.58 11.17
CA GLY A 24 12.00 4.33 11.33
C GLY A 24 12.27 3.27 10.27
N LEU A 25 13.42 3.35 9.59
CA LEU A 25 13.91 2.35 8.66
C LEU A 25 14.10 0.99 9.37
N LEU A 26 13.39 -0.03 8.90
CA LEU A 26 13.59 -1.40 9.37
C LEU A 26 14.66 -2.07 8.51
N ARG A 27 15.74 -2.54 9.14
CA ARG A 27 16.78 -3.33 8.46
C ARG A 27 16.63 -4.78 8.85
N ILE A 28 16.35 -5.62 7.86
CA ILE A 28 16.22 -7.07 8.05
C ILE A 28 17.48 -7.72 7.52
N HIS A 29 18.20 -8.38 8.43
CA HIS A 29 19.39 -9.16 8.09
C HIS A 29 19.19 -10.59 8.57
N ILE A 30 18.90 -11.49 7.62
CA ILE A 30 18.77 -12.92 7.87
C ILE A 30 20.03 -13.59 7.33
N GLN A 31 20.84 -14.07 8.27
CA GLN A 31 22.03 -14.86 7.99
C GLN A 31 21.85 -16.25 8.57
N PHE A 32 22.11 -17.29 7.78
CA PHE A 32 22.16 -18.66 8.25
C PHE A 32 23.56 -19.21 8.00
N ARG A 33 24.29 -19.46 9.09
CA ARG A 33 25.72 -19.82 9.07
C ARG A 33 26.55 -18.75 8.34
N ASP A 34 27.39 -19.14 7.38
CA ASP A 34 28.26 -18.21 6.62
C ASP A 34 27.55 -17.61 5.39
N SER A 35 26.29 -17.98 5.14
CA SER A 35 25.53 -17.52 3.98
C SER A 35 24.50 -16.45 4.37
N LYS A 36 24.58 -15.29 3.71
CA LYS A 36 23.57 -14.23 3.79
C LYS A 36 22.34 -14.66 2.98
N LEU A 37 21.26 -15.06 3.64
CA LEU A 37 20.02 -15.48 2.99
C LEU A 37 19.22 -14.28 2.50
N PHE A 38 19.11 -13.23 3.32
CA PHE A 38 18.39 -12.02 2.96
C PHE A 38 18.96 -10.80 3.70
N SER A 39 19.17 -9.70 2.97
CA SER A 39 19.57 -8.43 3.56
C SER A 39 18.84 -7.31 2.83
N GLY A 40 17.86 -6.70 3.49
CA GLY A 40 17.01 -5.67 2.92
C GLY A 40 16.70 -4.57 3.93
N PHE A 41 16.17 -3.47 3.44
CA PHE A 41 15.64 -2.40 4.27
C PHE A 41 14.24 -2.00 3.80
N TYR A 42 13.40 -1.63 4.77
CA TYR A 42 12.01 -1.23 4.56
C TYR A 42 11.79 0.14 5.19
N THR A 43 11.48 1.13 4.36
CA THR A 43 11.03 2.44 4.82
C THR A 43 9.71 2.30 5.57
N ARG A 44 9.27 3.35 6.28
CA ARG A 44 7.94 3.32 6.92
C ARG A 44 6.81 3.11 5.91
N ILE A 45 6.93 3.64 4.69
CA ILE A 45 5.95 3.41 3.63
C ILE A 45 5.98 1.96 3.13
N ASP A 46 7.17 1.37 2.97
CA ASP A 46 7.28 -0.06 2.61
C ASP A 46 6.64 -0.94 3.69
N GLN A 47 6.82 -0.59 4.96
CA GLN A 47 6.19 -1.30 6.08
C GLN A 47 4.66 -1.20 6.04
N VAL A 48 4.10 -0.07 5.60
CA VAL A 48 2.64 0.05 5.38
C VAL A 48 2.18 -0.92 4.29
N PHE A 49 2.92 -1.02 3.18
CA PHE A 49 2.59 -1.98 2.13
C PHE A 49 2.69 -3.43 2.62
N VAL A 50 3.74 -3.79 3.35
CA VAL A 50 3.87 -5.13 3.95
C VAL A 50 2.72 -5.42 4.91
N LEU A 51 2.38 -4.48 5.80
CA LEU A 51 1.29 -4.61 6.76
C LEU A 51 -0.04 -4.92 6.06
N TRP A 52 -0.41 -4.12 5.06
CA TRP A 52 -1.63 -4.37 4.30
C TRP A 52 -1.55 -5.61 3.43
N GLY A 53 -0.38 -5.95 2.89
CA GLY A 53 -0.17 -7.18 2.13
C GLY A 53 -0.46 -8.43 2.97
N VAL A 54 0.02 -8.43 4.22
CA VAL A 54 -0.28 -9.50 5.20
C VAL A 54 -1.75 -9.52 5.57
N ILE A 55 -2.34 -8.37 5.91
CA ILE A 55 -3.77 -8.28 6.27
C ILE A 55 -4.66 -8.79 5.13
N THR A 56 -4.43 -8.31 3.91
CA THR A 56 -5.23 -8.71 2.74
C THR A 56 -5.04 -10.18 2.41
N THR A 57 -3.82 -10.71 2.53
CA THR A 57 -3.58 -12.17 2.39
C THR A 57 -4.42 -12.96 3.39
N ILE A 58 -4.41 -12.57 4.67
CA ILE A 58 -5.21 -13.25 5.72
C ILE A 58 -6.70 -13.15 5.39
N VAL A 59 -7.22 -11.95 5.14
CA VAL A 59 -8.64 -11.73 4.87
C VAL A 59 -9.12 -12.56 3.69
N PHE A 60 -8.44 -12.50 2.56
CA PHE A 60 -8.89 -13.19 1.35
C PHE A 60 -8.59 -14.70 1.35
N ALA A 61 -7.51 -15.15 1.98
CA ALA A 61 -7.26 -16.58 2.15
C ALA A 61 -8.27 -17.21 3.11
N THR A 62 -8.61 -16.53 4.21
CA THR A 62 -9.65 -17.01 5.13
C THR A 62 -11.03 -17.05 4.46
N ALA A 63 -11.37 -16.02 3.67
CA ALA A 63 -12.61 -16.01 2.89
C ALA A 63 -12.70 -17.13 1.86
N GLN A 64 -11.57 -17.53 1.25
CA GLN A 64 -11.55 -18.57 0.21
C GLN A 64 -11.58 -19.99 0.79
N PHE A 65 -10.82 -20.24 1.85
CA PHE A 65 -10.47 -21.61 2.26
C PHE A 65 -11.05 -22.02 3.60
N ILE A 66 -11.53 -21.06 4.40
CA ILE A 66 -12.01 -21.35 5.74
C ILE A 66 -13.54 -21.25 5.77
N ASP A 67 -14.18 -22.38 6.05
CA ASP A 67 -15.62 -22.51 6.27
C ASP A 67 -16.04 -21.99 7.66
N LEU A 68 -15.61 -20.77 8.01
CA LEU A 68 -16.09 -20.05 9.20
C LEU A 68 -17.34 -19.25 8.86
N ASN A 69 -18.22 -19.07 9.85
CA ASN A 69 -19.39 -18.21 9.69
C ASN A 69 -18.96 -16.79 9.29
N TRP A 70 -19.57 -16.24 8.23
CA TRP A 70 -19.32 -14.89 7.71
C TRP A 70 -19.36 -13.80 8.78
N THR A 71 -20.21 -13.96 9.80
CA THR A 71 -20.29 -13.04 10.94
C THR A 71 -19.00 -13.00 11.75
N TYR A 72 -18.41 -14.16 12.06
CA TYR A 72 -17.14 -14.20 12.79
C TYR A 72 -15.99 -13.66 11.94
N GLN A 73 -16.00 -13.98 10.64
CA GLN A 73 -15.02 -13.45 9.69
C GLN A 73 -15.13 -11.91 9.60
N ALA A 74 -16.34 -11.36 9.49
CA ALA A 74 -16.59 -9.91 9.45
C ALA A 74 -16.04 -9.17 10.68
N VAL A 75 -16.26 -9.72 11.89
CA VAL A 75 -15.73 -9.15 13.13
C VAL A 75 -14.20 -9.18 13.12
N ALA A 76 -13.60 -10.33 12.80
CA ALA A 76 -12.15 -10.47 12.76
C ALA A 76 -11.49 -9.53 11.73
N TRP A 77 -12.06 -9.45 10.52
CA TRP A 77 -11.57 -8.58 9.46
C TRP A 77 -11.76 -7.09 9.78
N SER A 78 -12.83 -6.73 10.48
CA SER A 78 -13.02 -5.36 10.99
C SER A 78 -11.91 -4.98 11.96
N ILE A 79 -11.57 -5.87 12.90
CA ILE A 79 -10.47 -5.66 13.85
C ILE A 79 -9.13 -5.54 13.12
N LEU A 80 -8.83 -6.44 12.18
CA LEU A 80 -7.61 -6.37 11.37
C LEU A 80 -7.53 -5.08 10.57
N THR A 81 -8.64 -4.61 9.99
CA THR A 81 -8.68 -3.35 9.23
C THR A 81 -8.43 -2.14 10.14
N LEU A 82 -8.95 -2.15 11.37
CA LEU A 82 -8.66 -1.09 12.35
C LEU A 82 -7.18 -1.10 12.75
N ILE A 83 -6.61 -2.27 13.00
CA ILE A 83 -5.17 -2.42 13.29
C ILE A 83 -4.33 -1.92 12.10
N GLY A 84 -4.69 -2.31 10.88
CA GLY A 84 -4.02 -1.86 9.65
C GLY A 84 -4.10 -0.35 9.47
N SER A 85 -5.26 0.24 9.71
CA SER A 85 -5.49 1.69 9.62
C SER A 85 -4.69 2.46 10.67
N TRP A 86 -4.69 1.97 11.92
CA TRP A 86 -3.89 2.52 13.01
C TRP A 86 -2.38 2.42 12.72
N GLY A 87 -1.92 1.26 12.25
CA GLY A 87 -0.54 1.05 11.84
C GLY A 87 -0.13 1.97 10.69
N THR A 88 -1.01 2.17 9.70
CA THR A 88 -0.80 3.10 8.59
C THR A 88 -0.66 4.53 9.07
N TYR A 89 -1.54 4.96 9.99
CA TYR A 89 -1.42 6.26 10.62
C TYR A 89 -0.03 6.40 11.28
N HIS A 90 0.36 5.49 12.18
CA HIS A 90 1.64 5.60 12.87
C HIS A 90 2.87 5.58 11.96
N LEU A 91 2.90 4.69 10.98
CA LEU A 91 4.03 4.53 10.07
C LEU A 91 4.09 5.69 9.07
N ALA A 92 2.98 6.04 8.43
CA ALA A 92 3.01 7.04 7.36
C ALA A 92 2.97 8.48 7.87
N TRP A 93 2.47 8.75 9.09
CA TRP A 93 2.11 10.11 9.52
C TRP A 93 3.24 11.12 9.41
N TYR A 94 4.44 10.76 9.89
CA TYR A 94 5.61 11.63 9.79
C TYR A 94 5.96 11.91 8.33
N TRP A 95 6.03 10.86 7.52
CA TRP A 95 6.40 10.94 6.12
C TRP A 95 5.42 11.81 5.32
N VAL A 96 4.11 11.57 5.45
CA VAL A 96 3.09 12.37 4.77
C VAL A 96 2.98 13.79 5.32
N THR A 97 3.44 14.02 6.55
CA THR A 97 3.54 15.35 7.13
C THR A 97 4.65 16.15 6.46
N VAL A 98 5.83 15.54 6.29
CA VAL A 98 6.97 16.15 5.59
C VAL A 98 6.62 16.42 4.12
N GLU A 99 5.99 15.45 3.45
CA GLU A 99 5.60 15.55 2.03
C GLU A 99 4.29 16.33 1.78
N ARG A 100 3.63 16.83 2.84
CA ARG A 100 2.34 17.57 2.77
C ARG A 100 1.19 16.77 2.15
N LEU A 101 1.20 15.45 2.34
CA LEU A 101 0.22 14.49 1.81
C LEU A 101 -0.64 13.84 2.89
N ARG A 102 -0.82 14.50 4.05
CA ARG A 102 -1.67 13.98 5.15
C ARG A 102 -3.06 13.54 4.70
N TRP A 103 -3.62 14.26 3.73
CA TRP A 103 -4.93 13.97 3.15
C TRP A 103 -4.99 12.59 2.48
N VAL A 104 -3.87 12.05 1.99
CA VAL A 104 -3.79 10.69 1.42
C VAL A 104 -4.06 9.64 2.50
N VAL A 105 -3.52 9.81 3.72
CA VAL A 105 -3.82 8.91 4.84
C VAL A 105 -5.30 8.98 5.21
N TYR A 106 -5.88 10.18 5.27
CA TYR A 106 -7.30 10.33 5.54
C TYR A 106 -8.18 9.67 4.47
N ALA A 107 -7.80 9.81 3.20
CA ALA A 107 -8.51 9.17 2.10
C ALA A 107 -8.47 7.65 2.23
N TRP A 108 -7.30 7.04 2.49
CA TRP A 108 -7.18 5.61 2.71
C TRP A 108 -7.98 5.12 3.91
N VAL A 109 -7.86 5.79 5.07
CA VAL A 109 -8.62 5.42 6.27
C VAL A 109 -10.12 5.53 6.01
N GLY A 110 -10.57 6.58 5.32
CA GLY A 110 -11.96 6.74 4.89
C GLY A 110 -12.42 5.58 4.00
N LEU A 111 -11.66 5.23 2.96
CA LEU A 111 -11.97 4.12 2.07
C LEU A 111 -12.05 2.77 2.81
N MET A 112 -11.13 2.51 3.74
CA MET A 112 -11.11 1.29 4.55
C MET A 112 -12.34 1.20 5.46
N ILE A 113 -12.68 2.30 6.15
CA ILE A 113 -13.87 2.35 7.00
C ILE A 113 -15.14 2.16 6.16
N SER A 114 -15.26 2.85 5.02
CA SER A 114 -16.41 2.68 4.12
C SER A 114 -16.53 1.25 3.60
N GLY A 115 -15.42 0.61 3.21
CA GLY A 115 -15.40 -0.78 2.77
C GLY A 115 -15.84 -1.76 3.85
N VAL A 116 -15.37 -1.58 5.08
CA VAL A 116 -15.79 -2.41 6.23
C VAL A 116 -17.26 -2.20 6.54
N LEU A 117 -17.75 -0.96 6.56
CA LEU A 117 -19.17 -0.68 6.84
C LEU A 117 -20.09 -1.32 5.80
N LEU A 118 -19.75 -1.22 4.51
CA LEU A 118 -20.50 -1.86 3.43
C LEU A 118 -20.46 -3.39 3.52
N THR A 119 -19.28 -3.96 3.80
CA THR A 119 -19.10 -5.40 3.98
C THR A 119 -19.93 -5.92 5.15
N ASN A 120 -19.86 -5.24 6.29
CA ASN A 120 -20.61 -5.60 7.49
C ASN A 120 -22.12 -5.44 7.26
N TRP A 121 -22.56 -4.37 6.61
CA TRP A 121 -23.97 -4.22 6.25
C TRP A 121 -24.45 -5.38 5.35
N GLY A 122 -23.64 -5.82 4.39
CA GLY A 122 -23.92 -7.01 3.59
C GLY A 122 -24.09 -8.27 4.44
N ILE A 123 -23.15 -8.54 5.35
CA ILE A 123 -23.12 -9.77 6.15
C ILE A 123 -24.20 -9.79 7.24
N PHE A 124 -24.29 -8.73 8.05
CA PHE A 124 -25.23 -8.66 9.17
C PHE A 124 -26.65 -8.30 8.74
N GLY A 125 -26.79 -7.47 7.69
CA GLY A 125 -28.08 -6.99 7.20
C GLY A 125 -28.77 -7.92 6.20
N GLY A 126 -28.18 -9.09 5.88
CA GLY A 126 -28.69 -9.98 4.83
C GLY A 126 -28.64 -9.35 3.44
N GLY A 127 -27.67 -8.45 3.21
CA GLY A 127 -27.53 -7.68 1.98
C GLY A 127 -27.05 -8.54 0.82
N TRP A 128 -28.00 -9.22 0.18
CA TRP A 128 -27.81 -10.03 -1.04
C TRP A 128 -27.24 -9.24 -2.21
N ILE A 129 -27.29 -7.90 -2.17
CA ILE A 129 -26.70 -7.03 -3.18
C ILE A 129 -25.18 -6.91 -2.99
N VAL A 130 -24.67 -6.89 -1.76
CA VAL A 130 -23.24 -6.62 -1.51
C VAL A 130 -22.42 -7.91 -1.46
N LEU A 131 -22.96 -8.97 -0.86
CA LEU A 131 -22.25 -10.24 -0.67
C LEU A 131 -21.67 -10.83 -1.98
N PRO A 132 -22.43 -10.91 -3.09
CA PRO A 132 -21.94 -11.44 -4.36
C PRO A 132 -20.86 -10.57 -5.01
N HIS A 133 -20.73 -9.32 -4.55
CA HIS A 133 -19.88 -8.30 -5.16
C HIS A 133 -18.75 -7.84 -4.22
N LEU A 134 -18.46 -8.58 -3.13
CA LEU A 134 -17.41 -8.22 -2.17
C LEU A 134 -16.03 -8.08 -2.83
N CYS A 135 -15.66 -9.01 -3.71
CA CYS A 135 -14.39 -8.94 -4.43
C CYS A 135 -14.30 -7.71 -5.34
N GLN A 136 -15.40 -7.36 -6.01
CA GLN A 136 -15.48 -6.17 -6.86
C GLN A 136 -15.41 -4.88 -6.03
N LEU A 137 -16.11 -4.84 -4.89
CA LEU A 137 -16.09 -3.74 -3.95
C LEU A 137 -14.66 -3.46 -3.47
N TRP A 138 -13.95 -4.47 -2.96
CA TRP A 138 -12.61 -4.29 -2.42
C TRP A 138 -11.56 -3.97 -3.48
N LEU A 139 -11.61 -4.61 -4.66
CA LEU A 139 -10.77 -4.20 -5.79
C LEU A 139 -11.06 -2.76 -6.23
N GLY A 140 -12.33 -2.35 -6.25
CA GLY A 140 -12.75 -1.00 -6.63
C GLY A 140 -12.26 0.06 -5.63
N LEU A 141 -12.40 -0.21 -4.34
CA LEU A 141 -11.88 0.67 -3.28
C LEU A 141 -10.35 0.78 -3.35
N SER A 142 -9.65 -0.33 -3.56
CA SER A 142 -8.20 -0.32 -3.78
C SER A 142 -7.82 0.48 -5.03
N ALA A 143 -8.53 0.29 -6.14
CA ALA A 143 -8.30 1.07 -7.37
C ALA A 143 -8.43 2.58 -7.11
N ILE A 144 -9.52 3.01 -6.45
CA ILE A 144 -9.74 4.41 -6.08
C ILE A 144 -8.60 4.91 -5.17
N GLY A 145 -8.24 4.15 -4.14
CA GLY A 145 -7.16 4.51 -3.22
C GLY A 145 -5.82 4.69 -3.94
N TYR A 146 -5.46 3.76 -4.83
CA TYR A 146 -4.25 3.85 -5.65
C TYR A 146 -4.28 5.05 -6.59
N MET A 147 -5.39 5.32 -7.27
CA MET A 147 -5.52 6.47 -8.17
C MET A 147 -5.43 7.81 -7.42
N ILE A 148 -6.06 7.91 -6.24
CA ILE A 148 -5.96 9.07 -5.36
C ILE A 148 -4.50 9.30 -4.93
N THR A 149 -3.81 8.22 -4.54
CA THR A 149 -2.43 8.29 -4.06
C THR A 149 -1.48 8.61 -5.21
N ALA A 150 -1.72 8.04 -6.39
CA ALA A 150 -1.02 8.34 -7.63
C ALA A 150 -1.13 9.83 -8.00
N TRP A 151 -2.31 10.42 -7.82
CA TRP A 151 -2.52 11.85 -8.02
C TRP A 151 -1.72 12.69 -7.01
N GLY A 152 -1.79 12.35 -5.72
CA GLY A 152 -1.08 13.06 -4.67
C GLY A 152 0.44 13.02 -4.83
N LEU A 153 0.97 11.86 -5.21
CA LEU A 153 2.41 11.61 -5.36
C LEU A 153 2.94 11.83 -6.77
N ARG A 154 2.03 12.07 -7.73
CA ARG A 154 2.31 12.14 -9.16
C ARG A 154 3.09 10.92 -9.66
N SER A 155 2.67 9.75 -9.19
CA SER A 155 3.30 8.45 -9.43
C SER A 155 2.57 7.68 -10.53
N ARG A 156 3.32 7.24 -11.54
CA ARG A 156 2.79 6.36 -12.59
C ARG A 156 2.69 4.93 -12.13
N ALA A 157 3.60 4.49 -11.25
CA ALA A 157 3.55 3.14 -10.68
C ALA A 157 2.24 2.92 -9.92
N LEU A 158 1.86 3.86 -9.06
CA LEU A 158 0.60 3.77 -8.30
C LEU A 158 -0.63 3.89 -9.21
N LEU A 159 -0.56 4.68 -10.29
CA LEU A 159 -1.63 4.75 -11.28
C LEU A 159 -1.83 3.39 -11.96
N LEU A 160 -0.74 2.75 -12.40
CA LEU A 160 -0.77 1.41 -12.99
C LEU A 160 -1.30 0.38 -12.00
N SER A 161 -0.92 0.46 -10.73
CA SER A 161 -1.49 -0.39 -9.67
C SER A 161 -3.01 -0.23 -9.57
N GLY A 162 -3.54 1.00 -9.63
CA GLY A 162 -4.98 1.25 -9.67
C GLY A 162 -5.65 0.64 -10.90
N LEU A 163 -5.04 0.80 -12.08
CA LEU A 163 -5.54 0.19 -13.32
C LEU A 163 -5.52 -1.34 -13.30
N LEU A 164 -4.51 -1.96 -12.66
CA LEU A 164 -4.46 -3.41 -12.47
C LEU A 164 -5.63 -3.92 -11.61
N HIS A 165 -6.04 -3.17 -10.58
CA HIS A 165 -7.22 -3.51 -9.79
C HIS A 165 -8.51 -3.42 -10.63
N LEU A 166 -8.66 -2.38 -11.45
CA LEU A 166 -9.80 -2.27 -12.38
C LEU A 166 -9.80 -3.39 -13.42
N GLY A 167 -8.63 -3.74 -13.96
CA GLY A 167 -8.47 -4.89 -14.86
C GLY A 167 -8.86 -6.20 -14.19
N ALA A 168 -8.47 -6.39 -12.92
CA ALA A 168 -8.85 -7.57 -12.13
C ALA A 168 -10.37 -7.67 -11.93
N ILE A 169 -11.08 -6.56 -11.75
CA ILE A 169 -12.56 -6.56 -11.69
C ILE A 169 -13.16 -7.16 -12.95
N ALA A 170 -12.65 -6.79 -14.13
CA ALA A 170 -13.13 -7.31 -15.41
C ALA A 170 -12.87 -8.82 -15.58
N LEU A 171 -11.89 -9.37 -14.86
CA LEU A 171 -11.53 -10.79 -14.90
C LEU A 171 -12.32 -11.67 -13.91
N LEU A 172 -12.92 -11.08 -12.86
CA LEU A 172 -13.65 -11.81 -11.82
C LEU A 172 -14.76 -12.77 -12.35
N PRO A 173 -15.55 -12.41 -13.38
CA PRO A 173 -16.58 -13.32 -13.90
C PRO A 173 -16.02 -14.66 -14.42
N TYR A 174 -14.76 -14.69 -14.85
CA TYR A 174 -14.11 -15.89 -15.40
C TYR A 174 -13.47 -16.78 -14.32
N ILE A 175 -13.42 -16.33 -13.07
CA ILE A 175 -12.70 -16.97 -11.96
C ILE A 175 -13.66 -17.17 -10.77
N SER A 176 -14.91 -17.54 -11.06
CA SER A 176 -16.03 -17.35 -10.11
C SER A 176 -15.93 -18.12 -8.79
N THR A 177 -15.33 -19.31 -8.79
CA THR A 177 -15.13 -20.12 -7.58
C THR A 177 -13.88 -19.72 -6.79
N TRP A 178 -12.96 -18.97 -7.41
CA TRP A 178 -11.67 -18.58 -6.84
C TRP A 178 -11.54 -17.05 -6.69
N GLN A 179 -12.66 -16.33 -6.68
CA GLN A 179 -12.70 -14.87 -6.68
C GLN A 179 -11.96 -14.27 -5.49
N PHE A 180 -12.14 -14.82 -4.29
CA PHE A 180 -11.48 -14.32 -3.08
C PHE A 180 -9.98 -14.51 -3.15
N LEU A 181 -9.50 -15.70 -3.54
CA LEU A 181 -8.07 -15.93 -3.73
C LEU A 181 -7.47 -15.03 -4.80
N PHE A 182 -8.16 -14.87 -5.92
CA PHE A 182 -7.72 -14.02 -7.01
C PHE A 182 -7.60 -12.56 -6.56
N THR A 183 -8.64 -12.01 -5.92
CA THR A 183 -8.62 -10.66 -5.37
C THR A 183 -7.52 -10.48 -4.33
N GLY A 184 -7.36 -11.44 -3.42
CA GLY A 184 -6.29 -11.45 -2.42
C GLY A 184 -4.91 -11.45 -3.05
N THR A 185 -4.70 -12.28 -4.07
CA THR A 185 -3.42 -12.39 -4.79
C THR A 185 -3.07 -11.10 -5.51
N ILE A 186 -4.03 -10.47 -6.21
CA ILE A 186 -3.80 -9.19 -6.89
C ILE A 186 -3.49 -8.09 -5.86
N THR A 187 -4.29 -7.99 -4.80
CA THR A 187 -4.18 -6.91 -3.82
C THR A 187 -2.87 -7.05 -3.01
N ALA A 188 -2.64 -8.22 -2.42
CA ALA A 188 -1.43 -8.50 -1.65
C ALA A 188 -0.18 -8.50 -2.54
N GLY A 189 -0.27 -9.07 -3.75
CA GLY A 189 0.83 -9.12 -4.70
C GLY A 189 1.31 -7.73 -5.11
N ILE A 190 0.39 -6.80 -5.40
CA ILE A 190 0.74 -5.41 -5.70
C ILE A 190 1.37 -4.73 -4.47
N LEU A 191 0.83 -4.94 -3.28
CA LEU A 191 1.37 -4.37 -2.04
C LEU A 191 2.80 -4.87 -1.77
N PHE A 192 3.02 -6.18 -1.79
CA PHE A 192 4.35 -6.75 -1.60
C PHE A 192 5.31 -6.31 -2.70
N PHE A 193 4.86 -6.27 -3.96
CA PHE A 193 5.68 -5.76 -5.06
C PHE A 193 6.13 -4.32 -4.83
N LEU A 194 5.21 -3.42 -4.46
CA LEU A 194 5.52 -2.02 -4.15
C LEU A 194 6.39 -1.86 -2.90
N ALA A 195 6.35 -2.82 -1.97
CA ALA A 195 7.24 -2.83 -0.81
C ALA A 195 8.68 -3.24 -1.16
N GLU A 196 8.89 -4.00 -2.24
CA GLU A 196 10.20 -4.51 -2.65
C GLU A 196 10.93 -3.60 -3.65
N VAL A 197 10.19 -2.81 -4.43
CA VAL A 197 10.75 -1.92 -5.46
C VAL A 197 10.64 -0.45 -5.07
N GLN A 198 11.51 0.39 -5.62
CA GLN A 198 11.36 1.83 -5.51
C GLN A 198 10.55 2.34 -6.70
N TRP A 199 9.46 3.04 -6.44
CA TRP A 199 8.56 3.56 -7.46
C TRP A 199 8.76 5.06 -7.70
N ASP A 200 8.23 5.58 -8.81
CA ASP A 200 8.37 6.98 -9.19
C ASP A 200 7.51 7.88 -8.29
N MET A 201 8.12 8.92 -7.73
CA MET A 201 7.44 9.89 -6.87
C MET A 201 7.99 11.29 -7.11
N GLN A 202 7.11 12.29 -7.15
CA GLN A 202 7.54 13.68 -7.13
C GLN A 202 7.55 14.22 -5.70
N SER A 203 8.69 14.10 -5.01
CA SER A 203 8.89 14.66 -3.66
C SER A 203 8.83 16.19 -3.68
N THR A 204 8.23 16.77 -2.64
CA THR A 204 8.15 18.22 -2.46
C THR A 204 9.50 18.79 -2.00
N THR A 205 10.12 19.63 -2.84
CA THR A 205 11.44 20.22 -2.56
C THR A 205 11.42 21.25 -1.43
N ASP A 206 10.24 21.73 -1.04
CA ASP A 206 10.07 22.78 -0.01
C ASP A 206 9.33 22.29 1.23
N ALA A 207 9.80 21.17 1.78
CA ALA A 207 9.35 20.67 3.07
C ALA A 207 9.78 21.67 4.18
N GLN A 208 8.92 22.62 4.52
CA GLN A 208 9.15 23.61 5.58
C GLN A 208 9.46 23.00 6.96
N LEU A 209 9.12 21.72 7.17
CA LEU A 209 9.35 20.99 8.41
C LEU A 209 10.78 20.45 8.55
N LEU A 210 11.55 20.44 7.46
CA LEU A 210 12.95 20.02 7.50
C LEU A 210 13.86 21.19 7.84
N THR A 211 14.85 20.94 8.71
CA THR A 211 15.92 21.90 8.98
C THR A 211 16.76 22.16 7.74
N LEU A 212 17.54 23.24 7.72
CA LEU A 212 18.41 23.56 6.59
C LEU A 212 19.41 22.42 6.30
N GLU A 213 19.98 21.83 7.36
CA GLU A 213 20.90 20.69 7.27
C GLU A 213 20.22 19.46 6.65
N GLN A 214 18.98 19.14 7.07
CA GLN A 214 18.22 18.04 6.51
C GLN A 214 17.88 18.26 5.03
N LYS A 215 17.55 19.51 4.65
CA LYS A 215 17.33 19.87 3.24
C LYS A 215 18.61 19.69 2.41
N GLN A 216 19.76 20.13 2.92
CA GLN A 216 21.06 19.95 2.26
C GLN A 216 21.43 18.47 2.14
N PHE A 217 21.16 17.68 3.18
CA PHE A 217 21.34 16.23 3.15
C PHE A 217 20.48 15.60 2.04
N ASN A 218 19.17 15.89 1.99
CA ASN A 218 18.30 15.35 0.94
C ASN A 218 18.75 15.78 -0.47
N GLN A 219 19.23 17.02 -0.64
CA GLN A 219 19.80 17.47 -1.92
C GLN A 219 21.07 16.69 -2.30
N HIS A 220 21.94 16.40 -1.32
CA HIS A 220 23.12 15.58 -1.54
C HIS A 220 22.73 14.15 -1.95
N GLN A 221 21.78 13.52 -1.24
CA GLN A 221 21.28 12.19 -1.59
C GLN A 221 20.68 12.15 -3.01
N ARG A 222 19.91 13.18 -3.39
CA ARG A 222 19.38 13.33 -4.76
C ARG A 222 20.48 13.35 -5.82
N LYS A 223 21.59 14.06 -5.56
CA LYS A 223 22.74 14.08 -6.47
C LYS A 223 23.40 12.71 -6.58
N LEU A 224 23.60 12.01 -5.47
CA LEU A 224 24.14 10.64 -5.48
C LEU A 224 23.27 9.71 -6.34
N ARG A 225 21.94 9.79 -6.18
CA ARG A 225 20.99 8.99 -6.97
C ARG A 225 21.05 9.25 -8.48
N GLN A 226 21.50 10.42 -8.91
CA GLN A 226 21.65 10.75 -10.34
C GLN A 226 22.97 10.25 -10.93
N ILE A 227 23.97 10.01 -10.09
CA ILE A 227 25.30 9.52 -10.51
C ILE A 227 25.33 7.99 -10.57
N GLU A 228 24.49 7.31 -9.78
CA GLU A 228 24.37 5.84 -9.75
C GLU A 228 23.47 5.26 -10.86
N ILE A 229 22.93 6.08 -11.77
CA ILE A 229 22.16 5.66 -12.96
C ILE A 229 23.11 5.49 -14.14
#